data_AF-A0A0D4C368-F1
#
_entry.id   AF-A0A0D4C368-F1
#
_cell.length_a   1.000
_cell.length_b   1.000
_cell.length_c   1.000
_cell.angle_alpha   90.00
_cell.angle_beta   90.00
_cell.angle_gamma   90.00
#
_symmetry.space_group_name_H-M   'P 1'
#
loop_
_entity.id
_entity.type
_entity.pdbx_description
1 polymer ?
#
loop_
_entity_poly.entity_id
_entity_poly.type
_entity_poly.pdbx_seq_one_letter_code
_entity_poly.pdbx_strand_id
1 'polypeptide(L)'
;MMLAPAAFATAPNGSSKTQTITGHLAPGAADFVYLPVEVPTGVNRISVSYSYSKPTVPSGLLSNSCDIGIFDERGFELGGKGFRGWSGGFRTEFSISASEATPGYLPGRVKRGTWHVVLGPYQVAAQGLDYTVKVTLDYGPDGKAAKPSYPPQQIAGTGSGWYRGDCHLHTVYSDGRRTPEEVAAGARAARLDFMVSTEHNTSSSHSVWGPLAGPDLLILTGEEVTTRNGHYLALGLPAGDWIDWRYRARDQFFGKAAQQIHRSGAILVPAHPYCPYVGCRWKFGYEQADAVEVWNGPWTADDESAVDTWDAMLVRYARGRDDSWVPAMGNSDAHSAPQQIGLPHNVVRADRLSRDALLRGISAGQSWIAESADISLDFKVATVPGDSGGKQRSAGIGERLEVSASTPVTVTATVSGVPNGVVRFITDEGQTQQISLPASGQGSANWLTTPQLAAYVRVEVRHPLADGSPGSGTGMGAQLQLGPMAALSNPIFLGRR
;
A
#
# COMPACT_ATOMS: atom_id res chain seq x y z
N MET A 1 18.39 -2.81 20.79
CA MET A 1 19.18 -2.56 22.02
C MET A 1 18.24 -2.50 23.20
N MET A 2 18.54 -3.15 24.33
CA MET A 2 17.70 -3.10 25.54
C MET A 2 18.35 -2.21 26.61
N LEU A 3 17.56 -1.38 27.29
CA LEU A 3 18.02 -0.52 28.38
C LEU A 3 17.66 -1.07 29.76
N ALA A 4 18.13 -0.39 30.81
CA ALA A 4 17.79 -0.74 32.20
C ALA A 4 16.27 -0.60 32.46
N PRO A 5 15.68 -1.50 33.27
CA PRO A 5 14.25 -1.49 33.54
C PRO A 5 13.81 -0.32 34.43
N ALA A 6 12.64 0.24 34.14
CA ALA A 6 11.91 1.17 34.98
C ALA A 6 10.87 0.41 35.82
N ALA A 7 11.07 0.36 37.15
CA ALA A 7 10.27 -0.48 38.04
C ALA A 7 9.22 0.30 38.83
N PHE A 8 7.94 -0.08 38.69
CA PHE A 8 6.84 0.51 39.44
C PHE A 8 6.43 -0.35 40.65
N ALA A 9 6.12 0.31 41.77
CA ALA A 9 5.53 -0.35 42.94
C ALA A 9 4.00 -0.42 42.80
N THR A 10 3.37 -1.44 43.40
CA THR A 10 1.91 -1.52 43.55
C THR A 10 1.38 -0.28 44.26
N ALA A 11 0.22 0.21 43.86
CA ALA A 11 -0.43 1.35 44.49
C ALA A 11 -1.95 1.12 44.69
N PRO A 12 -2.60 1.85 45.61
CA PRO A 12 -4.04 1.72 45.85
C PRO A 12 -4.87 2.10 44.61
N ASN A 13 -6.08 1.54 44.52
CA ASN A 13 -7.05 1.92 43.49
C ASN A 13 -7.33 3.43 43.51
N GLY A 14 -7.51 4.02 42.34
CA GLY A 14 -7.73 5.46 42.16
C GLY A 14 -6.46 6.31 42.24
N SER A 15 -5.28 5.69 42.33
CA SER A 15 -3.99 6.39 42.30
C SER A 15 -3.32 6.29 40.92
N SER A 16 -2.36 7.17 40.68
CA SER A 16 -1.52 7.18 39.47
C SER A 16 -0.05 7.31 39.86
N LYS A 17 0.84 6.65 39.12
CA LYS A 17 2.29 6.72 39.31
C LYS A 17 2.95 7.00 37.98
N THR A 18 3.88 7.97 37.97
CA THR A 18 4.65 8.32 36.78
C THR A 18 6.14 8.11 37.02
N GLN A 19 6.83 7.55 36.03
CA GLN A 19 8.30 7.54 35.96
C GLN A 19 8.77 8.22 34.68
N THR A 20 9.89 8.93 34.79
CA THR A 20 10.56 9.59 33.65
C THR A 20 11.86 8.86 33.37
N ILE A 21 12.05 8.44 32.12
CA ILE A 21 13.23 7.79 31.60
C ILE A 21 13.88 8.77 30.63
N THR A 22 15.15 9.10 30.83
CA THR A 22 15.93 9.95 29.92
C THR A 22 17.14 9.19 29.41
N GLY A 23 17.64 9.58 28.24
CA GLY A 23 18.86 9.01 27.71
C GLY A 23 19.33 9.70 26.45
N HIS A 24 20.46 9.20 25.94
CA HIS A 24 21.13 9.71 24.74
C HIS A 24 21.40 8.55 23.78
N LEU A 25 21.10 8.76 22.50
CA LEU A 25 21.42 7.83 21.42
C LEU A 25 22.47 8.46 20.51
N ALA A 26 23.66 7.87 20.49
CA ALA A 26 24.75 8.32 19.63
C ALA A 26 24.44 8.06 18.14
N PRO A 27 25.09 8.79 17.20
CA PRO A 27 25.06 8.45 15.78
C PRO A 27 25.38 6.97 15.56
N GLY A 28 24.61 6.29 14.70
CA GLY A 28 24.73 4.84 14.48
C GLY A 28 24.00 3.97 15.51
N ALA A 29 23.07 4.55 16.29
CA ALA A 29 22.19 3.81 17.18
C ALA A 29 21.45 2.66 16.48
N ALA A 30 21.07 1.65 17.25
CA ALA A 30 20.26 0.54 16.75
C ALA A 30 18.88 1.02 16.28
N ASP A 31 18.33 0.36 15.26
CA ASP A 31 17.03 0.69 14.66
C ASP A 31 15.87 0.73 15.65
N PHE A 32 15.96 -0.11 16.70
CA PHE A 32 14.97 -0.22 17.77
C PHE A 32 15.65 -0.30 19.14
N VAL A 33 15.24 0.57 20.04
CA VAL A 33 15.70 0.66 21.43
C VAL A 33 14.52 0.38 22.36
N TYR A 34 14.68 -0.62 23.22
CA TYR A 34 13.63 -1.12 24.10
C TYR A 34 13.86 -0.62 25.53
N LEU A 35 12.82 -0.01 26.10
CA LEU A 35 12.75 0.49 27.47
C LEU A 35 11.84 -0.46 28.28
N PRO A 36 12.40 -1.36 29.10
CA PRO A 36 11.60 -2.27 29.90
C PRO A 36 10.87 -1.49 31.02
N VAL A 37 9.60 -1.82 31.23
CA VAL A 37 8.72 -1.24 32.25
C VAL A 37 8.14 -2.39 33.06
N GLU A 38 8.50 -2.49 34.34
CA GLU A 38 7.90 -3.50 35.23
C GLU A 38 6.53 -3.01 35.70
N VAL A 39 5.49 -3.62 35.13
CA VAL A 39 4.09 -3.31 35.44
C VAL A 39 3.62 -4.21 36.59
N PRO A 40 3.22 -3.64 37.76
CA PRO A 40 2.72 -4.41 38.89
C PRO A 40 1.25 -4.85 38.69
N THR A 41 0.71 -5.61 39.64
CA THR A 41 -0.73 -5.93 39.66
C THR A 41 -1.57 -4.68 39.92
N GLY A 42 -2.81 -4.66 39.41
CA GLY A 42 -3.81 -3.62 39.73
C GLY A 42 -3.76 -2.40 38.83
N VAL A 43 -2.91 -2.42 37.80
CA VAL A 43 -2.87 -1.38 36.76
C VAL A 43 -4.01 -1.61 35.78
N ASN A 44 -4.82 -0.59 35.50
CA ASN A 44 -5.90 -0.65 34.52
C ASN A 44 -5.63 0.19 33.25
N ARG A 45 -4.64 1.10 33.31
CA ARG A 45 -4.21 1.91 32.16
C ARG A 45 -2.71 2.17 32.23
N ILE A 46 -2.06 2.09 31.07
CA ILE A 46 -0.71 2.58 30.83
C ILE A 46 -0.79 3.74 29.84
N SER A 47 -0.18 4.87 30.19
CA SER A 47 -0.08 6.07 29.33
C SER A 47 1.38 6.43 29.17
N VAL A 48 1.81 6.70 27.94
CA VAL A 48 3.21 7.00 27.61
C VAL A 48 3.25 8.27 26.78
N SER A 49 4.15 9.19 27.14
CA SER A 49 4.51 10.34 26.30
C SER A 49 6.01 10.40 26.12
N TYR A 50 6.46 10.97 24.99
CA TYR A 50 7.88 11.15 24.73
C TYR A 50 8.20 12.46 24.03
N SER A 51 9.44 12.87 24.17
CA SER A 51 10.05 13.99 23.45
C SER A 51 11.50 13.66 23.16
N TYR A 52 12.06 14.26 22.11
CA TYR A 52 13.47 14.11 21.77
C TYR A 52 14.04 15.39 21.17
N SER A 53 15.37 15.54 21.23
CA SER A 53 16.07 16.72 20.70
C SER A 53 15.97 16.77 19.18
N LYS A 54 15.66 17.95 18.62
CA LYS A 54 15.55 18.21 17.17
C LYS A 54 16.49 19.36 16.80
N PRO A 55 17.81 19.11 16.72
CA PRO A 55 18.76 20.18 16.45
C PRO A 55 18.54 20.77 15.04
N THR A 56 18.76 22.07 14.90
CA THR A 56 18.87 22.71 13.58
C THR A 56 20.12 22.19 12.90
N VAL A 57 19.99 21.66 11.69
CA VAL A 57 21.10 21.13 10.88
C VAL A 57 21.25 21.95 9.60
N PRO A 58 22.47 22.01 9.02
CA PRO A 58 22.69 22.58 7.69
C PRO A 58 21.74 21.99 6.62
N SER A 59 21.43 22.80 5.60
CA SER A 59 20.63 22.35 4.46
C SER A 59 21.23 21.09 3.82
N GLY A 60 20.37 20.10 3.55
CA GLY A 60 20.76 18.80 2.99
C GLY A 60 21.13 17.73 4.04
N LEU A 61 21.27 18.09 5.32
CA LEU A 61 21.42 17.11 6.40
C LEU A 61 20.07 16.81 7.06
N LEU A 62 19.95 15.61 7.62
CA LEU A 62 18.76 15.15 8.32
C LEU A 62 18.88 15.46 9.82
N SER A 63 17.81 16.02 10.39
CA SER A 63 17.69 16.18 11.85
C SER A 63 17.22 14.87 12.49
N ASN A 64 17.10 14.87 13.81
CA ASN A 64 16.64 13.71 14.56
C ASN A 64 15.18 13.38 14.24
N SER A 65 14.91 12.08 14.06
CA SER A 65 13.55 11.53 13.96
C SER A 65 13.50 10.19 14.68
N CYS A 66 12.52 10.03 15.56
CA CYS A 66 12.38 8.86 16.41
C CYS A 66 10.91 8.49 16.55
N ASP A 67 10.59 7.25 16.18
CA ASP A 67 9.26 6.68 16.33
C ASP A 67 9.04 6.13 17.74
N ILE A 68 7.78 5.89 18.13
CA ILE A 68 7.45 5.21 19.39
C ILE A 68 6.36 4.13 19.22
N GLY A 69 6.47 3.07 20.02
CA GLY A 69 5.42 2.07 20.20
C GLY A 69 5.62 1.25 21.48
N ILE A 70 4.89 0.14 21.60
CA ILE A 70 4.96 -0.69 22.82
C ILE A 70 4.63 -2.16 22.58
N PHE A 71 5.33 -3.03 23.32
CA PHE A 71 5.04 -4.45 23.45
C PHE A 71 4.68 -4.77 24.91
N ASP A 72 3.79 -5.72 25.13
CA ASP A 72 3.36 -6.13 26.47
C ASP A 72 4.22 -7.25 27.09
N GLU A 73 3.72 -7.84 28.17
CA GLU A 73 4.41 -8.87 28.94
C GLU A 73 4.70 -10.16 28.16
N ARG A 74 4.12 -10.30 26.96
CA ARG A 74 4.37 -11.44 26.06
C ARG A 74 5.65 -11.27 25.24
N GLY A 75 6.36 -10.16 25.42
CA GLY A 75 7.69 -9.92 24.86
C GLY A 75 7.69 -9.22 23.50
N PHE A 76 8.88 -8.81 23.07
CA PHE A 76 9.10 -8.02 21.85
C PHE A 76 9.83 -8.79 20.76
N GLU A 77 9.92 -10.12 20.84
CA GLU A 77 10.57 -10.94 19.81
C GLU A 77 9.97 -10.68 18.43
N LEU A 78 10.80 -10.79 17.40
CA LEU A 78 10.41 -10.52 16.01
C LEU A 78 9.32 -11.52 15.56
N GLY A 79 8.17 -11.01 15.10
CA GLY A 79 6.97 -11.82 14.82
C GLY A 79 6.28 -12.40 16.07
N GLY A 80 6.63 -11.89 17.26
CA GLY A 80 6.05 -12.30 18.54
C GLY A 80 4.63 -11.78 18.76
N LYS A 81 3.98 -12.25 19.84
CA LYS A 81 2.59 -11.93 20.16
C LYS A 81 2.39 -10.67 21.01
N GLY A 82 3.47 -10.04 21.47
CA GLY A 82 3.39 -8.95 22.43
C GLY A 82 3.11 -7.58 21.83
N PHE A 83 3.02 -7.43 20.51
CA PHE A 83 2.75 -6.13 19.89
C PHE A 83 1.46 -5.51 20.42
N ARG A 84 1.51 -4.21 20.78
CA ARG A 84 0.34 -3.45 21.27
C ARG A 84 0.11 -2.13 20.56
N GLY A 85 0.97 -1.73 19.64
CA GLY A 85 0.75 -0.55 18.82
C GLY A 85 2.02 0.19 18.47
N TRP A 86 1.87 1.07 17.49
CA TRP A 86 2.92 1.87 16.90
C TRP A 86 2.35 3.24 16.53
N SER A 87 3.03 4.32 16.92
CA SER A 87 2.67 5.69 16.53
C SER A 87 3.41 6.18 15.28
N GLY A 88 4.51 5.50 14.91
CA GLY A 88 5.54 6.14 14.10
C GLY A 88 6.03 7.45 14.75
N GLY A 89 6.33 8.45 13.92
CA GLY A 89 6.67 9.81 14.34
C GLY A 89 5.46 10.76 14.43
N PHE A 90 4.24 10.26 14.22
CA PHE A 90 3.03 11.08 14.11
C PHE A 90 2.47 11.54 15.46
N ARG A 91 2.68 10.76 16.53
CA ARG A 91 2.13 11.05 17.87
C ARG A 91 3.22 11.12 18.92
N THR A 92 3.10 12.09 19.81
CA THR A 92 3.99 12.26 20.97
C THR A 92 3.53 11.53 22.23
N GLU A 93 2.34 10.93 22.20
CA GLU A 93 1.80 10.18 23.33
C GLU A 93 0.75 9.14 22.89
N PHE A 94 0.55 8.15 23.75
CA PHE A 94 -0.48 7.13 23.60
C PHE A 94 -0.92 6.57 24.96
N SER A 95 -2.04 5.88 24.98
CA SER A 95 -2.48 5.14 26.15
C SER A 95 -3.23 3.86 25.77
N ILE A 96 -3.21 2.89 26.68
CA ILE A 96 -3.85 1.58 26.52
C ILE A 96 -4.56 1.23 27.83
N SER A 97 -5.80 0.78 27.71
CA SER A 97 -6.59 0.18 28.79
C SER A 97 -7.38 -1.02 28.26
N ALA A 98 -8.10 -1.71 29.15
CA ALA A 98 -9.02 -2.78 28.74
C ALA A 98 -10.11 -2.30 27.75
N SER A 99 -10.58 -1.05 27.89
CA SER A 99 -11.76 -0.55 27.20
C SER A 99 -11.44 0.19 25.91
N GLU A 100 -10.30 0.88 25.88
CA GLU A 100 -9.91 1.80 24.82
C GLU A 100 -8.39 1.91 24.71
N ALA A 101 -7.93 2.34 23.54
CA ALA A 101 -6.55 2.70 23.28
C ALA A 101 -6.50 3.88 22.30
N THR A 102 -5.39 4.61 22.32
CA THR A 102 -5.11 5.63 21.30
C THR A 102 -5.11 4.97 19.90
N PRO A 103 -5.68 5.61 18.86
CA PRO A 103 -5.56 5.12 17.49
C PRO A 103 -4.10 4.81 17.12
N GLY A 104 -3.88 3.64 16.52
CA GLY A 104 -2.56 3.03 16.32
C GLY A 104 -2.21 1.93 17.34
N TYR A 105 -2.98 1.83 18.44
CA TYR A 105 -2.76 0.89 19.53
C TYR A 105 -3.95 -0.05 19.76
N LEU A 106 -3.65 -1.25 20.24
CA LEU A 106 -4.62 -2.31 20.50
C LEU A 106 -5.15 -2.20 21.94
N PRO A 107 -6.47 -1.98 22.14
CA PRO A 107 -7.06 -2.02 23.48
C PRO A 107 -6.96 -3.43 24.08
N GLY A 108 -6.95 -3.51 25.40
CA GLY A 108 -6.83 -4.76 26.15
C GLY A 108 -6.16 -4.54 27.50
N ARG A 109 -6.45 -5.44 28.44
CA ARG A 109 -6.00 -5.34 29.84
C ARG A 109 -4.50 -5.10 29.95
N VAL A 110 -4.11 -4.27 30.92
CA VAL A 110 -2.72 -4.00 31.28
C VAL A 110 -2.28 -5.04 32.31
N LYS A 111 -1.71 -6.15 31.83
CA LYS A 111 -1.32 -7.27 32.69
C LYS A 111 0.01 -7.00 33.38
N ARG A 112 0.18 -7.60 34.56
CA ARG A 112 1.44 -7.62 35.30
C ARG A 112 2.54 -8.27 34.46
N GLY A 113 3.73 -7.67 34.47
CA GLY A 113 4.93 -8.21 33.84
C GLY A 113 5.79 -7.11 33.22
N THR A 114 6.82 -7.51 32.49
CA THR A 114 7.73 -6.57 31.82
C THR A 114 7.16 -6.16 30.47
N TRP A 115 6.67 -4.92 30.37
CA TRP A 115 6.30 -4.28 29.11
C TRP A 115 7.53 -3.60 28.51
N HIS A 116 7.50 -3.33 27.21
CA HIS A 116 8.63 -2.73 26.50
C HIS A 116 8.15 -1.56 25.64
N VAL A 117 8.40 -0.33 26.10
CA VAL A 117 8.27 0.84 25.23
C VAL A 117 9.41 0.80 24.22
N VAL A 118 9.12 1.01 22.95
CA VAL A 118 10.11 0.91 21.87
C VAL A 118 10.29 2.27 21.23
N LEU A 119 11.53 2.71 21.16
CA LEU A 119 11.95 3.87 20.39
C LEU A 119 12.55 3.40 19.07
N GLY A 120 12.11 3.98 17.96
CA GLY A 120 12.62 3.69 16.62
C GLY A 120 13.40 4.88 16.04
N PRO A 121 14.64 5.15 16.46
CA PRO A 121 15.44 6.22 15.85
C PRO A 121 15.77 5.85 14.40
N TYR A 122 15.37 6.68 13.44
CA TYR A 122 15.64 6.43 12.02
C TYR A 122 16.42 7.52 11.34
N GLN A 123 16.55 8.66 12.01
CA GLN A 123 17.52 9.69 11.70
C GLN A 123 18.13 10.15 13.01
N VAL A 124 19.46 10.09 13.12
CA VAL A 124 20.22 10.56 14.27
C VAL A 124 21.29 11.52 13.76
N ALA A 125 21.17 12.78 14.13
CA ALA A 125 22.11 13.85 13.79
C ALA A 125 23.47 13.59 14.44
N ALA A 126 24.51 14.27 13.96
CA ALA A 126 25.89 14.08 14.43
C ALA A 126 26.06 14.33 15.94
N GLN A 127 25.23 15.20 16.52
CA GLN A 127 25.21 15.50 17.96
C GLN A 127 24.55 14.39 18.79
N GLY A 128 23.93 13.39 18.16
CA GLY A 128 23.10 12.38 18.80
C GLY A 128 21.67 12.85 19.07
N LEU A 129 20.89 11.97 19.70
CA LEU A 129 19.48 12.16 20.01
C LEU A 129 19.25 11.95 21.51
N ASP A 130 18.96 13.06 22.20
CA ASP A 130 18.52 13.04 23.59
C ASP A 130 17.03 12.79 23.63
N TYR A 131 16.57 11.86 24.45
CA TYR A 131 15.15 11.54 24.59
C TYR A 131 14.69 11.61 26.04
N THR A 132 13.39 11.81 26.20
CA THR A 132 12.67 11.70 27.46
C THR A 132 11.38 10.93 27.20
N VAL A 133 11.14 9.86 27.96
CA VAL A 133 9.91 9.07 27.95
C VAL A 133 9.29 9.12 29.34
N LYS A 134 8.02 9.49 29.42
CA LYS A 134 7.23 9.46 30.65
C LYS A 134 6.24 8.32 30.56
N VAL A 135 6.28 7.41 31.53
CA VAL A 135 5.33 6.31 31.65
C VAL A 135 4.49 6.55 32.89
N THR A 136 3.17 6.54 32.72
CA THR A 136 2.19 6.72 33.78
C THR A 136 1.32 5.47 33.86
N LEU A 137 1.24 4.89 35.05
CA LEU A 137 0.37 3.75 35.36
C LEU A 137 -0.77 4.21 36.28
N ASP A 138 -1.99 3.99 35.85
CA ASP A 138 -3.19 4.23 36.67
C ASP A 138 -3.67 2.91 37.29
N TYR A 139 -4.09 2.98 38.55
CA TYR A 139 -4.46 1.82 39.35
C TYR A 139 -5.94 1.77 39.61
N GLY A 140 -6.56 0.61 39.42
CA GLY A 140 -7.98 0.43 39.64
C GLY A 140 -8.55 -0.81 38.95
N PRO A 141 -9.88 -1.00 39.03
CA PRO A 141 -10.54 -2.03 38.25
C PRO A 141 -10.45 -1.73 36.75
N ASP A 142 -10.36 -2.79 35.94
CA ASP A 142 -10.52 -2.69 34.49
C ASP A 142 -11.92 -2.16 34.15
N GLY A 143 -11.99 -1.31 33.13
CA GLY A 143 -13.26 -1.00 32.48
C GLY A 143 -13.78 -2.15 31.61
N LYS A 144 -14.92 -1.92 30.95
CA LYS A 144 -15.51 -2.91 30.05
C LYS A 144 -14.61 -3.13 28.84
N ALA A 145 -14.22 -4.39 28.61
CA ALA A 145 -13.35 -4.75 27.48
C ALA A 145 -13.90 -4.24 26.13
N ALA A 146 -12.99 -3.71 25.30
CA ALA A 146 -13.27 -3.34 23.92
C ALA A 146 -13.83 -4.54 23.15
N LYS A 147 -14.82 -4.31 22.29
CA LYS A 147 -15.40 -5.32 21.41
C LYS A 147 -15.08 -4.94 19.96
N PRO A 148 -14.24 -5.70 19.25
CA PRO A 148 -13.94 -5.40 17.86
C PRO A 148 -15.18 -5.62 16.98
N SER A 149 -15.33 -4.79 15.97
CA SER A 149 -16.33 -4.91 14.90
C SER A 149 -15.61 -4.98 13.56
N TYR A 150 -15.29 -6.19 13.12
CA TYR A 150 -14.55 -6.43 11.89
C TYR A 150 -15.46 -6.35 10.65
N PRO A 151 -14.94 -5.89 9.50
CA PRO A 151 -15.72 -5.81 8.27
C PRO A 151 -16.02 -7.19 7.67
N PRO A 152 -17.14 -7.34 6.95
CA PRO A 152 -17.45 -8.55 6.20
C PRO A 152 -16.44 -8.77 5.08
N GLN A 153 -16.23 -10.02 4.69
CA GLN A 153 -15.26 -10.42 3.67
C GLN A 153 -15.83 -10.41 2.24
N GLN A 154 -17.14 -10.14 2.10
CA GLN A 154 -17.84 -10.11 0.82
C GLN A 154 -19.13 -9.28 0.90
N ILE A 155 -19.57 -8.76 -0.23
CA ILE A 155 -20.92 -8.23 -0.45
C ILE A 155 -21.73 -9.25 -1.25
N ALA A 156 -22.78 -9.79 -0.63
CA ALA A 156 -23.65 -10.80 -1.23
C ALA A 156 -24.46 -10.24 -2.41
N GLY A 157 -24.85 -11.11 -3.34
CA GLY A 157 -25.68 -10.75 -4.50
C GLY A 157 -24.92 -10.06 -5.64
N THR A 158 -23.61 -9.85 -5.51
CA THR A 158 -22.75 -9.33 -6.57
C THR A 158 -22.31 -10.44 -7.55
N GLY A 159 -22.19 -10.11 -8.83
CA GLY A 159 -21.83 -11.04 -9.93
C GLY A 159 -20.54 -10.65 -10.65
N SER A 160 -20.20 -11.34 -11.73
CA SER A 160 -18.95 -11.05 -12.44
C SER A 160 -18.94 -9.65 -13.05
N GLY A 161 -17.86 -8.90 -12.87
CA GLY A 161 -17.75 -7.52 -13.33
C GLY A 161 -16.40 -6.88 -13.07
N TRP A 162 -16.31 -5.60 -13.40
CA TRP A 162 -15.18 -4.73 -13.08
C TRP A 162 -15.52 -3.90 -11.86
N TYR A 163 -14.69 -4.01 -10.83
CA TYR A 163 -14.87 -3.33 -9.54
C TYR A 163 -13.76 -2.32 -9.31
N ARG A 164 -14.11 -1.13 -8.84
CA ARG A 164 -13.18 -0.04 -8.55
C ARG A 164 -12.75 -0.07 -7.09
N GLY A 165 -11.46 0.08 -6.81
CA GLY A 165 -11.01 0.18 -5.44
C GLY A 165 -9.60 0.68 -5.23
N ASP A 166 -9.42 1.29 -4.06
CA ASP A 166 -8.19 1.91 -3.59
C ASP A 166 -7.59 1.06 -2.47
N CYS A 167 -6.36 0.58 -2.68
CA CYS A 167 -5.73 -0.39 -1.80
C CYS A 167 -4.67 0.23 -0.88
N HIS A 168 -4.47 1.54 -0.91
CA HIS A 168 -3.44 2.22 -0.12
C HIS A 168 -3.95 3.55 0.38
N LEU A 169 -4.27 3.63 1.66
CA LEU A 169 -4.78 4.85 2.30
C LEU A 169 -4.68 4.74 3.83
N HIS A 170 -4.69 5.90 4.48
CA HIS A 170 -4.41 6.02 5.90
C HIS A 170 -5.49 6.78 6.64
N THR A 171 -5.67 6.43 7.92
CA THR A 171 -6.57 7.13 8.83
C THR A 171 -5.81 7.67 10.03
N VAL A 172 -6.53 8.21 11.00
CA VAL A 172 -5.98 8.54 12.32
C VAL A 172 -5.37 7.35 13.05
N TYR A 173 -5.49 6.11 12.57
CA TYR A 173 -4.85 4.94 13.18
C TYR A 173 -3.36 4.80 12.82
N SER A 174 -2.85 5.54 11.84
CA SER A 174 -1.42 5.77 11.60
C SER A 174 -1.11 7.28 11.63
N ASP A 175 -0.68 7.84 10.51
CA ASP A 175 -0.29 9.23 10.30
C ASP A 175 -1.26 10.00 9.39
N GLY A 176 -2.38 9.37 9.03
CA GLY A 176 -3.52 10.02 8.43
C GLY A 176 -4.21 11.00 9.40
N ARG A 177 -4.98 11.92 8.82
CA ARG A 177 -5.79 12.90 9.57
C ARG A 177 -7.29 12.68 9.46
N ARG A 178 -7.70 11.82 8.53
CA ARG A 178 -9.10 11.44 8.35
C ARG A 178 -9.50 10.33 9.31
N THR A 179 -10.71 10.43 9.85
CA THR A 179 -11.38 9.34 10.55
C THR A 179 -11.75 8.21 9.59
N PRO A 180 -11.91 6.97 10.08
CA PRO A 180 -12.46 5.87 9.28
C PRO A 180 -13.79 6.23 8.59
N GLU A 181 -14.67 6.99 9.26
CA GLU A 181 -15.92 7.50 8.71
C GLU A 181 -15.70 8.40 7.49
N GLU A 182 -14.79 9.37 7.60
CA GLU A 182 -14.45 10.28 6.49
C GLU A 182 -13.81 9.55 5.32
N VAL A 183 -12.98 8.54 5.60
CA VAL A 183 -12.39 7.69 4.56
C VAL A 183 -13.45 6.86 3.85
N ALA A 184 -14.32 6.17 4.58
CA ALA A 184 -15.38 5.36 3.99
C ALA A 184 -16.39 6.21 3.20
N ALA A 185 -16.66 7.44 3.65
CA ALA A 185 -17.46 8.41 2.89
C ALA A 185 -16.73 8.89 1.63
N GLY A 186 -15.42 9.15 1.72
CA GLY A 186 -14.57 9.54 0.60
C GLY A 186 -14.48 8.45 -0.48
N ALA A 187 -14.33 7.18 -0.08
CA ALA A 187 -14.33 6.06 -1.01
C ALA A 187 -15.65 5.95 -1.80
N ARG A 188 -16.80 6.12 -1.12
CA ARG A 188 -18.11 6.17 -1.78
C ARG A 188 -18.24 7.38 -2.71
N ALA A 189 -17.78 8.56 -2.28
CA ALA A 189 -17.80 9.76 -3.10
C ALA A 189 -16.93 9.61 -4.37
N ALA A 190 -15.83 8.88 -4.28
CA ALA A 190 -14.97 8.49 -5.40
C ALA A 190 -15.56 7.35 -6.27
N ARG A 191 -16.75 6.83 -5.93
CA ARG A 191 -17.44 5.71 -6.61
C ARG A 191 -16.60 4.43 -6.64
N LEU A 192 -15.95 4.12 -5.50
CA LEU A 192 -15.26 2.86 -5.29
C LEU A 192 -16.23 1.80 -4.78
N ASP A 193 -16.08 0.57 -5.29
CA ASP A 193 -16.76 -0.64 -4.84
C ASP A 193 -16.05 -1.28 -3.64
N PHE A 194 -14.73 -1.10 -3.55
CA PHE A 194 -13.93 -1.60 -2.43
C PHE A 194 -12.80 -0.66 -2.03
N MET A 195 -12.29 -0.87 -0.82
CA MET A 195 -11.04 -0.26 -0.34
C MET A 195 -10.28 -1.23 0.57
N VAL A 196 -8.98 -1.00 0.74
CA VAL A 196 -8.16 -1.68 1.76
C VAL A 196 -7.63 -0.63 2.74
N SER A 197 -7.88 -0.79 4.04
CA SER A 197 -7.24 0.03 5.07
C SER A 197 -5.83 -0.50 5.31
N THR A 198 -4.82 0.34 5.18
CA THR A 198 -3.40 -0.05 5.19
C THR A 198 -2.59 0.83 6.13
N GLU A 199 -3.03 0.94 7.38
CA GLU A 199 -2.33 1.75 8.37
C GLU A 199 -0.87 1.27 8.55
N HIS A 200 0.03 2.22 8.79
CA HIS A 200 1.44 1.90 9.02
C HIS A 200 1.64 1.00 10.24
N ASN A 201 2.18 -0.20 10.00
CA ASN A 201 2.77 -1.04 11.04
C ASN A 201 1.81 -1.42 12.19
N THR A 202 0.50 -1.43 11.95
CA THR A 202 -0.51 -1.71 12.99
C THR A 202 -1.80 -2.27 12.40
N SER A 203 -2.39 -3.24 13.10
CA SER A 203 -3.71 -3.80 12.75
C SER A 203 -4.88 -3.13 13.49
N SER A 204 -4.61 -2.05 14.22
CA SER A 204 -5.57 -1.47 15.17
C SER A 204 -6.86 -0.93 14.51
N SER A 205 -6.78 -0.43 13.28
CA SER A 205 -7.98 0.02 12.53
C SER A 205 -8.91 -1.13 12.14
N HIS A 206 -8.42 -2.38 12.05
CA HIS A 206 -9.21 -3.51 11.56
C HIS A 206 -10.55 -3.65 12.30
N SER A 207 -10.53 -3.36 13.60
CA SER A 207 -11.65 -3.50 14.51
C SER A 207 -12.76 -2.46 14.43
N VAL A 208 -12.61 -1.39 13.62
CA VAL A 208 -13.59 -0.30 13.53
C VAL A 208 -14.31 -0.21 12.18
N TRP A 209 -13.89 -1.00 11.20
CA TRP A 209 -14.48 -0.95 9.85
C TRP A 209 -15.84 -1.65 9.74
N GLY A 210 -16.19 -2.56 10.65
CA GLY A 210 -17.44 -3.33 10.61
C GLY A 210 -18.71 -2.50 10.42
N PRO A 211 -18.94 -1.44 11.23
CA PRO A 211 -20.13 -0.59 11.10
C PRO A 211 -20.10 0.33 9.87
N LEU A 212 -18.93 0.53 9.25
CA LEU A 212 -18.72 1.40 8.09
C LEU A 212 -18.83 0.63 6.77
N ALA A 213 -18.63 -0.68 6.84
CA ALA A 213 -18.97 -1.60 5.77
C ALA A 213 -20.49 -1.62 5.59
N GLY A 214 -20.94 -1.20 4.41
CA GLY A 214 -22.34 -1.19 4.00
C GLY A 214 -22.61 -2.25 2.95
N PRO A 215 -23.83 -2.28 2.37
CA PRO A 215 -24.13 -3.14 1.23
C PRO A 215 -23.46 -2.66 -0.07
N ASP A 216 -22.79 -1.51 -0.05
CA ASP A 216 -22.31 -0.76 -1.22
C ASP A 216 -20.78 -0.61 -1.29
N LEU A 217 -20.06 -0.86 -0.19
CA LEU A 217 -18.61 -0.72 -0.12
C LEU A 217 -17.99 -1.90 0.65
N LEU A 218 -17.14 -2.67 -0.02
CA LEU A 218 -16.36 -3.72 0.62
C LEU A 218 -15.08 -3.14 1.22
N ILE A 219 -14.92 -3.26 2.53
CA ILE A 219 -13.72 -2.77 3.24
C ILE A 219 -12.87 -3.96 3.64
N LEU A 220 -11.68 -4.07 3.07
CA LEU A 220 -10.70 -5.10 3.40
C LEU A 220 -9.70 -4.57 4.43
N THR A 221 -9.22 -5.49 5.26
CA THR A 221 -8.14 -5.26 6.23
C THR A 221 -6.77 -5.46 5.56
N GLY A 222 -5.79 -4.65 5.94
CA GLY A 222 -4.44 -4.70 5.39
C GLY A 222 -3.49 -3.85 6.21
N GLU A 223 -2.24 -3.78 5.77
CA GLU A 223 -1.19 -3.06 6.47
C GLU A 223 -0.20 -2.50 5.46
N GLU A 224 0.23 -1.25 5.63
CA GLU A 224 1.45 -0.79 5.00
C GLU A 224 2.61 -1.07 5.95
N VAL A 225 3.43 -2.05 5.59
CA VAL A 225 4.61 -2.42 6.36
C VAL A 225 5.75 -1.48 5.98
N THR A 226 6.05 -0.57 6.90
CA THR A 226 7.04 0.50 6.72
C THR A 226 8.37 0.12 7.38
N THR A 227 9.28 -0.40 6.54
CA THR A 227 10.62 -0.80 6.97
C THR A 227 11.64 0.34 6.81
N ARG A 228 12.92 0.07 7.07
CA ARG A 228 14.02 1.01 6.77
C ARG A 228 14.56 0.90 5.33
N ASN A 229 13.98 0.05 4.49
CA ASN A 229 14.50 -0.30 3.17
C ASN A 229 13.40 -0.48 2.10
N GLY A 230 12.22 0.11 2.31
CA GLY A 230 11.06 -0.04 1.45
C GLY A 230 9.78 -0.15 2.24
N HIS A 231 8.69 0.32 1.65
CA HIS A 231 7.34 0.03 2.11
C HIS A 231 6.72 -1.05 1.24
N TYR A 232 5.82 -1.84 1.81
CA TYR A 232 4.99 -2.76 1.04
C TYR A 232 3.64 -2.96 1.72
N LEU A 233 2.62 -3.22 0.91
CA LEU A 233 1.26 -3.49 1.36
C LEU A 233 1.09 -4.99 1.58
N ALA A 234 0.52 -5.35 2.71
CA ALA A 234 -0.05 -6.67 2.98
C ALA A 234 -1.58 -6.56 2.84
N LEU A 235 -2.10 -6.84 1.65
CA LEU A 235 -3.50 -6.58 1.32
C LEU A 235 -4.39 -7.79 1.62
N GLY A 236 -5.47 -7.55 2.36
CA GLY A 236 -6.42 -8.58 2.75
C GLY A 236 -5.92 -9.44 3.91
N LEU A 237 -5.15 -8.91 4.87
CA LEU A 237 -4.79 -9.67 6.06
C LEU A 237 -6.04 -10.12 6.85
N PRO A 238 -6.02 -11.28 7.53
CA PRO A 238 -7.06 -11.60 8.51
C PRO A 238 -7.16 -10.51 9.58
N ALA A 239 -8.38 -10.20 10.01
CA ALA A 239 -8.58 -9.11 10.96
C ALA A 239 -7.86 -9.40 12.30
N GLY A 240 -7.11 -8.42 12.79
CA GLY A 240 -6.22 -8.56 13.95
C GLY A 240 -4.80 -9.08 13.66
N ASP A 241 -4.55 -9.72 12.52
CA ASP A 241 -3.19 -10.09 12.11
C ASP A 241 -2.38 -8.84 11.77
N TRP A 242 -1.07 -8.93 11.98
CA TRP A 242 -0.10 -7.86 11.80
C TRP A 242 1.23 -8.45 11.31
N ILE A 243 1.97 -7.67 10.51
CA ILE A 243 3.26 -8.05 9.96
C ILE A 243 4.38 -7.21 10.59
N ASP A 244 5.36 -7.89 11.17
CA ASP A 244 6.47 -7.20 11.83
C ASP A 244 7.34 -6.45 10.81
N TRP A 245 7.61 -5.16 11.02
CA TRP A 245 8.42 -4.35 10.10
C TRP A 245 9.90 -4.23 10.54
N ARG A 246 10.24 -4.78 11.72
CA ARG A 246 11.50 -4.49 12.44
C ARG A 246 12.71 -5.24 11.89
N TYR A 247 12.91 -5.15 10.58
CA TYR A 247 14.01 -5.76 9.84
C TYR A 247 14.45 -4.89 8.66
N ARG A 248 15.59 -5.26 8.06
CA ARG A 248 16.19 -4.62 6.88
C ARG A 248 16.23 -5.56 5.69
N ALA A 249 16.48 -5.01 4.50
CA ALA A 249 16.61 -5.80 3.27
C ALA A 249 17.81 -6.77 3.29
N ARG A 250 18.84 -6.47 4.08
CA ARG A 250 19.97 -7.39 4.29
C ARG A 250 19.65 -8.55 5.23
N ASP A 251 18.53 -8.50 5.95
CA ASP A 251 18.12 -9.51 6.90
C ASP A 251 17.27 -10.57 6.20
N GLN A 252 17.20 -11.79 6.76
CA GLN A 252 16.47 -12.90 6.14
C GLN A 252 14.96 -12.92 6.49
N PHE A 253 14.44 -11.87 7.13
CA PHE A 253 13.07 -11.88 7.63
C PHE A 253 12.02 -11.52 6.57
N PHE A 254 12.37 -10.75 5.54
CA PHE A 254 11.42 -10.38 4.48
C PHE A 254 10.73 -11.61 3.85
N GLY A 255 11.49 -12.67 3.55
CA GLY A 255 10.91 -13.91 3.04
C GLY A 255 9.97 -14.60 4.04
N LYS A 256 10.18 -14.47 5.35
CA LYS A 256 9.26 -14.99 6.38
C LYS A 256 7.97 -14.16 6.45
N ALA A 257 8.09 -12.84 6.33
CA ALA A 257 6.95 -11.93 6.28
C ALA A 257 6.09 -12.21 5.03
N ALA A 258 6.71 -12.32 3.85
CA ALA A 258 6.02 -12.70 2.61
C ALA A 258 5.28 -14.04 2.76
N GLN A 259 5.94 -15.08 3.29
CA GLN A 259 5.29 -16.36 3.54
C GLN A 259 4.12 -16.28 4.54
N GLN A 260 4.21 -15.40 5.56
CA GLN A 260 3.10 -15.18 6.49
C GLN A 260 1.89 -14.57 5.79
N ILE A 261 2.13 -13.56 4.95
CA ILE A 261 1.10 -12.91 4.13
C ILE A 261 0.44 -13.94 3.22
N HIS A 262 1.22 -14.66 2.41
CA HIS A 262 0.70 -15.65 1.47
C HIS A 262 -0.05 -16.81 2.14
N ARG A 263 0.40 -17.30 3.31
CA ARG A 263 -0.30 -18.36 4.05
C ARG A 263 -1.70 -17.97 4.53
N SER A 264 -1.95 -16.67 4.70
CA SER A 264 -3.27 -16.15 5.04
C SER A 264 -4.18 -15.94 3.81
N GLY A 265 -3.65 -16.14 2.60
CA GLY A 265 -4.32 -15.78 1.35
C GLY A 265 -4.35 -14.27 1.07
N ALA A 266 -3.58 -13.48 1.82
CA ALA A 266 -3.31 -12.08 1.52
C ALA A 266 -2.20 -11.97 0.46
N ILE A 267 -2.03 -10.78 -0.11
CA ILE A 267 -1.04 -10.51 -1.16
C ILE A 267 -0.04 -9.44 -0.73
N LEU A 268 1.18 -9.52 -1.25
CA LEU A 268 2.27 -8.58 -1.00
C LEU A 268 2.49 -7.67 -2.20
N VAL A 269 2.50 -6.35 -1.97
CA VAL A 269 2.67 -5.34 -3.01
C VAL A 269 3.76 -4.35 -2.60
N PRO A 270 4.92 -4.29 -3.28
CA PRO A 270 5.87 -3.19 -3.08
C PRO A 270 5.17 -1.85 -3.35
N ALA A 271 5.18 -0.97 -2.36
CA ALA A 271 4.54 0.34 -2.43
C ALA A 271 5.53 1.37 -2.98
N HIS A 272 5.01 2.31 -3.79
CA HIS A 272 5.71 3.48 -4.36
C HIS A 272 7.25 3.33 -4.45
N PRO A 273 7.79 2.40 -5.27
CA PRO A 273 9.17 1.90 -5.13
C PRO A 273 10.28 2.96 -5.22
N TYR A 274 9.98 4.10 -5.85
CA TYR A 274 10.88 5.22 -6.11
C TYR A 274 10.68 6.42 -5.18
N CYS A 275 9.74 6.33 -4.23
CA CYS A 275 9.44 7.37 -3.24
C CYS A 275 10.74 7.91 -2.60
N PRO A 276 11.01 9.23 -2.66
CA PRO A 276 12.32 9.78 -2.36
C PRO A 276 12.64 9.87 -0.86
N TYR A 277 11.68 9.62 0.03
CA TYR A 277 11.87 9.70 1.47
C TYR A 277 12.82 8.61 1.99
N VAL A 278 13.53 8.94 3.08
CA VAL A 278 14.47 8.03 3.72
C VAL A 278 13.71 6.81 4.26
N GLY A 279 14.11 5.62 3.81
CA GLY A 279 13.48 4.37 4.21
C GLY A 279 12.35 3.89 3.30
N CYS A 280 11.81 4.75 2.42
CA CYS A 280 10.68 4.40 1.55
C CYS A 280 11.09 3.70 0.26
N ARG A 281 12.27 4.04 -0.31
CA ARG A 281 12.73 3.40 -1.56
C ARG A 281 12.86 1.89 -1.43
N TRP A 282 12.25 1.16 -2.35
CA TRP A 282 12.21 -0.30 -2.36
C TRP A 282 13.60 -0.93 -2.56
N LYS A 283 13.92 -1.96 -1.75
CA LYS A 283 15.22 -2.68 -1.79
C LYS A 283 15.13 -4.20 -1.62
N PHE A 284 13.93 -4.79 -1.58
CA PHE A 284 13.78 -6.22 -1.27
C PHE A 284 13.68 -7.14 -2.49
N GLY A 285 13.67 -6.61 -3.72
CA GLY A 285 13.42 -7.39 -4.93
C GLY A 285 11.92 -7.61 -5.17
N TYR A 286 11.56 -8.30 -6.25
CA TYR A 286 10.16 -8.49 -6.67
C TYR A 286 9.71 -9.96 -6.67
N GLU A 287 10.59 -10.87 -6.25
CA GLU A 287 10.38 -12.32 -6.32
C GLU A 287 9.24 -12.80 -5.42
N GLN A 288 8.90 -12.03 -4.39
CA GLN A 288 7.81 -12.31 -3.44
C GLN A 288 6.55 -11.46 -3.71
N ALA A 289 6.57 -10.60 -4.73
CA ALA A 289 5.50 -9.66 -5.01
C ALA A 289 4.38 -10.30 -5.84
N ASP A 290 3.14 -10.00 -5.48
CA ASP A 290 1.94 -10.43 -6.20
C ASP A 290 1.39 -9.34 -7.12
N ALA A 291 1.79 -8.09 -6.89
CA ALA A 291 1.60 -6.91 -7.72
C ALA A 291 2.64 -5.85 -7.30
N VAL A 292 2.75 -4.75 -8.03
CA VAL A 292 3.61 -3.59 -7.69
C VAL A 292 2.84 -2.29 -7.89
N GLU A 293 2.94 -1.38 -6.93
CA GLU A 293 2.37 -0.04 -7.03
C GLU A 293 3.25 0.84 -7.91
N VAL A 294 2.84 1.06 -9.15
CA VAL A 294 3.58 1.88 -10.14
C VAL A 294 3.04 3.29 -10.27
N TRP A 295 1.94 3.59 -9.58
CA TRP A 295 1.31 4.90 -9.54
C TRP A 295 0.80 5.17 -8.13
N ASN A 296 1.38 6.18 -7.47
CA ASN A 296 0.99 6.58 -6.13
C ASN A 296 0.59 8.06 -6.07
N GLY A 297 -0.68 8.33 -5.75
CA GLY A 297 -1.16 9.71 -5.65
C GLY A 297 -1.13 10.47 -6.99
N PRO A 298 -0.87 11.80 -6.98
CA PRO A 298 -0.65 12.56 -8.21
C PRO A 298 0.53 12.02 -9.02
N TRP A 299 0.39 11.92 -10.33
CA TRP A 299 1.44 11.38 -11.21
C TRP A 299 2.72 12.23 -11.19
N THR A 300 3.86 11.62 -10.81
CA THR A 300 5.17 12.29 -10.82
C THR A 300 6.28 11.47 -11.50
N ALA A 301 7.52 11.97 -11.49
CA ALA A 301 8.67 11.35 -12.15
C ALA A 301 9.12 10.02 -11.49
N ASP A 302 8.79 9.82 -10.21
CA ASP A 302 9.00 8.54 -9.53
C ASP A 302 8.05 7.45 -10.08
N ASP A 303 6.80 7.79 -10.39
CA ASP A 303 5.86 6.89 -11.06
C ASP A 303 6.32 6.50 -12.48
N GLU A 304 6.86 7.46 -13.26
CA GLU A 304 7.47 7.14 -14.57
C GLU A 304 8.59 6.11 -14.41
N SER A 305 9.45 6.29 -13.39
CA SER A 305 10.56 5.36 -13.09
C SER A 305 10.05 3.98 -12.65
N ALA A 306 8.92 3.94 -11.93
CA ALA A 306 8.26 2.71 -11.51
C ALA A 306 7.70 1.94 -12.71
N VAL A 307 7.03 2.63 -13.64
CA VAL A 307 6.52 2.04 -14.90
C VAL A 307 7.66 1.53 -15.77
N ASP A 308 8.76 2.27 -15.92
CA ASP A 308 9.92 1.81 -16.70
C ASP A 308 10.51 0.49 -16.17
N THR A 309 10.62 0.40 -14.84
CA THR A 309 11.13 -0.82 -14.19
C THR A 309 10.15 -1.97 -14.33
N TRP A 310 8.86 -1.70 -14.17
CA TRP A 310 7.81 -2.69 -14.36
C TRP A 310 7.74 -3.22 -15.79
N ASP A 311 7.81 -2.35 -16.80
CA ASP A 311 7.85 -2.75 -18.20
C ASP A 311 9.06 -3.64 -18.51
N ALA A 312 10.23 -3.33 -17.97
CA ALA A 312 11.41 -4.19 -18.08
C ALA A 312 11.19 -5.59 -17.46
N MET A 313 10.43 -5.70 -16.37
CA MET A 313 10.04 -7.00 -15.80
C MET A 313 9.09 -7.78 -16.72
N LEU A 314 8.15 -7.10 -17.40
CA LEU A 314 7.29 -7.74 -18.42
C LEU A 314 8.10 -8.33 -19.57
N VAL A 315 9.11 -7.61 -20.07
CA VAL A 315 10.00 -8.10 -21.14
C VAL A 315 10.76 -9.35 -20.70
N ARG A 316 11.24 -9.40 -19.44
CA ARG A 316 11.92 -10.58 -18.92
C ARG A 316 11.01 -11.81 -18.90
N TYR A 317 9.79 -11.67 -18.38
CA TYR A 317 8.78 -12.73 -18.39
C TYR A 317 8.41 -13.16 -19.82
N ALA A 318 8.14 -12.20 -20.71
CA ALA A 318 7.77 -12.48 -22.10
C ALA A 318 8.87 -13.25 -22.87
N ARG A 319 10.14 -13.08 -22.48
CA ARG A 319 11.30 -13.80 -23.04
C ARG A 319 11.65 -15.08 -22.28
N GLY A 320 10.80 -15.54 -21.37
CA GLY A 320 10.99 -16.77 -20.61
C GLY A 320 12.15 -16.74 -19.62
N ARG A 321 12.59 -15.54 -19.20
CA ARG A 321 13.65 -15.40 -18.18
C ARG A 321 13.13 -15.53 -16.75
N ASP A 322 11.85 -15.26 -16.56
CA ASP A 322 11.14 -15.36 -15.29
C ASP A 322 9.92 -16.28 -15.46
N ASP A 323 9.60 -17.06 -14.42
CA ASP A 323 8.50 -18.04 -14.43
C ASP A 323 7.12 -17.39 -14.28
N SER A 324 7.08 -16.19 -13.69
CA SER A 324 5.90 -15.37 -13.47
C SER A 324 6.18 -13.91 -13.83
N TRP A 325 5.11 -13.11 -13.91
CA TRP A 325 5.17 -11.66 -14.05
C TRP A 325 4.44 -11.03 -12.86
N VAL A 326 4.77 -9.76 -12.59
CA VAL A 326 4.18 -8.99 -11.48
C VAL A 326 3.23 -7.93 -12.07
N PRO A 327 1.93 -8.00 -11.79
CA PRO A 327 0.96 -6.97 -12.20
C PRO A 327 1.25 -5.58 -11.65
N ALA A 328 0.96 -4.56 -12.46
CA ALA A 328 0.90 -3.18 -12.01
C ALA A 328 -0.42 -2.90 -11.29
N MET A 329 -0.35 -2.05 -10.27
CA MET A 329 -1.48 -1.42 -9.61
C MET A 329 -1.16 0.02 -9.22
N GLY A 330 -2.16 0.79 -8.80
CA GLY A 330 -1.98 2.16 -8.35
C GLY A 330 -3.04 2.57 -7.34
N ASN A 331 -2.65 3.41 -6.38
CA ASN A 331 -3.49 3.78 -5.24
C ASN A 331 -3.22 5.21 -4.77
N SER A 332 -4.11 5.74 -3.92
CA SER A 332 -4.03 7.15 -3.55
C SER A 332 -2.97 7.51 -2.52
N ASP A 333 -2.67 6.58 -1.61
CA ASP A 333 -1.90 6.83 -0.40
C ASP A 333 -2.38 8.11 0.31
N ALA A 334 -3.71 8.23 0.40
CA ALA A 334 -4.36 9.41 0.93
C ALA A 334 -4.30 9.43 2.47
N HIS A 335 -3.64 10.44 3.02
CA HIS A 335 -3.50 10.67 4.46
C HIS A 335 -4.42 11.78 4.96
N SER A 336 -4.53 12.89 4.22
CA SER A 336 -5.31 14.07 4.61
C SER A 336 -5.76 14.90 3.42
N ALA A 337 -6.69 15.84 3.64
CA ALA A 337 -6.93 16.87 2.64
C ALA A 337 -5.63 17.68 2.39
N PRO A 338 -5.31 18.05 1.13
CA PRO A 338 -6.13 17.93 -0.08
C PRO A 338 -5.91 16.64 -0.90
N GLN A 339 -5.16 15.64 -0.42
CA GLN A 339 -4.96 14.38 -1.15
C GLN A 339 -6.32 13.71 -1.43
N GLN A 340 -6.53 13.22 -2.65
CA GLN A 340 -7.81 12.67 -3.07
C GLN A 340 -7.83 11.15 -2.84
N ILE A 341 -8.86 10.65 -2.16
CA ILE A 341 -9.11 9.21 -2.05
C ILE A 341 -9.47 8.68 -3.45
N GLY A 342 -8.86 7.57 -3.87
CA GLY A 342 -9.06 6.97 -5.18
C GLY A 342 -8.32 7.64 -6.34
N LEU A 343 -7.34 8.52 -6.08
CA LEU A 343 -6.44 9.09 -7.10
C LEU A 343 -5.03 8.50 -6.99
N PRO A 344 -4.66 7.52 -7.82
CA PRO A 344 -5.55 6.69 -8.65
C PRO A 344 -6.23 5.58 -7.84
N HIS A 345 -7.00 4.76 -8.52
CA HIS A 345 -7.54 3.50 -8.02
C HIS A 345 -7.45 2.40 -9.07
N ASN A 346 -7.70 1.16 -8.64
CA ASN A 346 -7.68 -0.03 -9.48
C ASN A 346 -9.08 -0.37 -9.96
N VAL A 347 -9.18 -0.86 -11.20
CA VAL A 347 -10.39 -1.41 -11.79
C VAL A 347 -10.13 -2.89 -12.05
N VAL A 348 -10.68 -3.75 -11.20
CA VAL A 348 -10.33 -5.17 -11.08
C VAL A 348 -11.48 -6.03 -11.58
N ARG A 349 -11.20 -6.99 -12.47
CA ARG A 349 -12.17 -7.99 -12.88
C ARG A 349 -12.27 -9.08 -11.81
N ALA A 350 -13.48 -9.33 -11.33
CA ALA A 350 -13.74 -10.39 -10.37
C ALA A 350 -15.14 -11.00 -10.57
N ASP A 351 -15.31 -12.27 -10.18
CA ASP A 351 -16.59 -12.98 -10.30
C ASP A 351 -17.67 -12.53 -9.30
N ARG A 352 -17.24 -11.79 -8.28
CA ARG A 352 -18.07 -11.18 -7.23
C ARG A 352 -17.23 -10.22 -6.41
N LEU A 353 -17.90 -9.34 -5.66
CA LEU A 353 -17.26 -8.43 -4.73
C LEU A 353 -16.94 -9.13 -3.40
N SER A 354 -15.79 -9.81 -3.36
CA SER A 354 -15.27 -10.51 -2.19
C SER A 354 -13.75 -10.38 -2.11
N ARG A 355 -13.19 -10.47 -0.90
CA ARG A 355 -11.75 -10.44 -0.65
C ARG A 355 -11.00 -11.32 -1.65
N ASP A 356 -11.26 -12.63 -1.62
CA ASP A 356 -10.46 -13.57 -2.38
C ASP A 356 -10.61 -13.39 -3.90
N ALA A 357 -11.78 -12.96 -4.37
CA ALA A 357 -11.99 -12.72 -5.80
C ALA A 357 -11.23 -11.47 -6.28
N LEU A 358 -11.23 -10.39 -5.49
CA LEU A 358 -10.48 -9.18 -5.79
C LEU A 358 -8.97 -9.43 -5.76
N LEU A 359 -8.47 -10.07 -4.70
CA LEU A 359 -7.03 -10.36 -4.59
C LEU A 359 -6.57 -11.27 -5.74
N ARG A 360 -7.35 -12.28 -6.12
CA ARG A 360 -7.04 -13.10 -7.31
C ARG A 360 -7.03 -12.28 -8.59
N GLY A 361 -7.99 -11.39 -8.79
CA GLY A 361 -8.05 -10.51 -9.96
C GLY A 361 -6.82 -9.61 -10.06
N ILE A 362 -6.38 -9.03 -8.93
CA ILE A 362 -5.16 -8.23 -8.83
C ILE A 362 -3.92 -9.07 -9.14
N SER A 363 -3.73 -10.22 -8.49
CA SER A 363 -2.54 -11.08 -8.69
C SER A 363 -2.49 -11.72 -10.07
N ALA A 364 -3.63 -11.91 -10.74
CA ALA A 364 -3.69 -12.35 -12.13
C ALA A 364 -3.49 -11.20 -13.13
N GLY A 365 -3.38 -9.95 -12.65
CA GLY A 365 -3.27 -8.75 -13.46
C GLY A 365 -4.48 -8.49 -14.33
N GLN A 366 -5.65 -9.02 -13.95
CA GLN A 366 -6.94 -8.73 -14.56
C GLN A 366 -7.46 -7.38 -14.05
N SER A 367 -6.61 -6.35 -14.15
CA SER A 367 -6.83 -5.03 -13.60
C SER A 367 -6.17 -3.94 -14.44
N TRP A 368 -6.73 -2.74 -14.36
CA TRP A 368 -6.11 -1.51 -14.86
C TRP A 368 -6.27 -0.40 -13.83
N ILE A 369 -5.56 0.69 -14.01
CA ILE A 369 -5.45 1.81 -13.07
C ILE A 369 -6.11 3.03 -13.72
N ALA A 370 -6.92 3.77 -12.97
CA ALA A 370 -7.58 4.99 -13.42
C ALA A 370 -7.39 6.11 -12.39
N GLU A 371 -7.18 7.34 -12.85
CA GLU A 371 -7.13 8.49 -11.94
C GLU A 371 -8.48 8.81 -11.30
N SER A 372 -9.59 8.45 -11.98
CA SER A 372 -10.95 8.76 -11.54
C SER A 372 -11.99 7.80 -12.13
N ALA A 373 -13.14 7.70 -11.46
CA ALA A 373 -14.24 6.85 -11.90
C ALA A 373 -14.97 7.38 -13.14
N ASP A 374 -14.58 8.55 -13.68
CA ASP A 374 -15.11 9.11 -14.93
C ASP A 374 -14.42 8.53 -16.18
N ILE A 375 -13.29 7.85 -16.00
CA ILE A 375 -12.54 7.22 -17.09
C ILE A 375 -13.04 5.79 -17.31
N SER A 376 -13.21 5.43 -18.58
CA SER A 376 -13.43 4.03 -18.99
C SER A 376 -12.36 3.58 -20.00
N LEU A 377 -12.01 2.30 -19.91
CA LEU A 377 -11.10 1.61 -20.83
C LEU A 377 -11.66 0.23 -21.14
N ASP A 378 -12.05 -0.02 -22.39
CA ASP A 378 -12.22 -1.37 -22.95
C ASP A 378 -10.97 -1.70 -23.77
N PHE A 379 -10.22 -2.72 -23.36
CA PHE A 379 -8.98 -3.12 -24.01
C PHE A 379 -8.98 -4.63 -24.27
N LYS A 380 -8.85 -5.01 -25.53
CA LYS A 380 -8.88 -6.40 -25.98
C LYS A 380 -7.99 -6.63 -27.19
N VAL A 381 -7.58 -7.88 -27.36
CA VAL A 381 -6.94 -8.37 -28.59
C VAL A 381 -7.75 -9.55 -29.12
N ALA A 382 -8.01 -9.58 -30.43
CA ALA A 382 -8.73 -10.68 -31.07
C ALA A 382 -8.05 -11.11 -32.37
N THR A 383 -8.20 -12.39 -32.74
CA THR A 383 -7.81 -12.87 -34.06
C THR A 383 -8.62 -12.17 -35.14
N VAL A 384 -7.98 -11.82 -36.26
CA VAL A 384 -8.71 -11.32 -37.43
C VAL A 384 -9.64 -12.45 -37.93
N PRO A 385 -10.93 -12.17 -38.20
CA PRO A 385 -11.82 -13.15 -38.80
C PRO A 385 -11.23 -13.65 -40.13
N GLY A 386 -11.05 -14.96 -40.25
CA GLY A 386 -10.66 -15.59 -41.52
C GLY A 386 -11.90 -15.98 -42.34
N ASP A 387 -11.70 -16.16 -43.65
CA ASP A 387 -12.76 -16.63 -44.58
C ASP A 387 -13.32 -18.02 -44.22
N SER A 388 -12.62 -18.78 -43.37
CA SER A 388 -12.88 -20.20 -43.08
C SER A 388 -13.85 -20.48 -41.91
N GLY A 389 -14.55 -19.47 -41.36
CA GLY A 389 -15.63 -19.69 -40.38
C GLY A 389 -15.21 -20.18 -38.98
N GLY A 390 -13.93 -20.09 -38.62
CA GLY A 390 -13.45 -20.40 -37.26
C GLY A 390 -13.96 -19.38 -36.22
N LYS A 391 -14.22 -19.84 -34.98
CA LYS A 391 -14.62 -18.95 -33.87
C LYS A 391 -13.50 -17.95 -33.58
N GLN A 392 -13.82 -16.65 -33.62
CA GLN A 392 -12.89 -15.59 -33.22
C GLN A 392 -12.43 -15.83 -31.78
N ARG A 393 -11.12 -15.81 -31.57
CA ARG A 393 -10.50 -15.92 -30.24
C ARG A 393 -10.11 -14.52 -29.78
N SER A 394 -10.31 -14.23 -28.51
CA SER A 394 -9.96 -12.95 -27.90
C SER A 394 -9.37 -13.12 -26.52
N ALA A 395 -8.60 -12.12 -26.10
CA ALA A 395 -8.08 -11.97 -24.74
C ALA A 395 -8.29 -10.51 -24.29
N GLY A 396 -8.58 -10.33 -23.01
CA GLY A 396 -8.62 -9.03 -22.33
C GLY A 396 -7.41 -8.79 -21.44
N ILE A 397 -7.44 -7.67 -20.71
CA ILE A 397 -6.41 -7.24 -19.75
C ILE A 397 -6.02 -8.40 -18.79
N GLY A 398 -4.71 -8.66 -18.68
CA GLY A 398 -4.15 -9.72 -17.83
C GLY A 398 -4.21 -11.14 -18.45
N GLU A 399 -4.89 -11.31 -19.58
CA GLU A 399 -5.01 -12.60 -20.26
C GLU A 399 -3.94 -12.79 -21.34
N ARG A 400 -3.83 -14.02 -21.86
CA ARG A 400 -2.96 -14.39 -22.98
C ARG A 400 -3.79 -14.84 -24.18
N LEU A 401 -3.51 -14.28 -25.36
CA LEU A 401 -4.04 -14.77 -26.62
C LEU A 401 -3.06 -15.78 -27.26
N GLU A 402 -3.31 -17.06 -27.03
CA GLU A 402 -2.46 -18.14 -27.55
C GLU A 402 -2.69 -18.43 -29.04
N VAL A 403 -1.92 -17.80 -29.91
CA VAL A 403 -1.95 -18.01 -31.36
C VAL A 403 -0.53 -18.23 -31.92
N SER A 404 -0.41 -18.61 -33.20
CA SER A 404 0.91 -18.78 -33.81
C SER A 404 1.59 -17.43 -34.02
N ALA A 405 2.92 -17.41 -34.09
CA ALA A 405 3.72 -16.18 -34.21
C ALA A 405 3.30 -15.27 -35.37
N SER A 406 2.84 -15.86 -36.49
CA SER A 406 2.41 -15.13 -37.68
C SER A 406 0.90 -14.88 -37.75
N THR A 407 0.11 -15.28 -36.75
CA THR A 407 -1.34 -15.08 -36.77
C THR A 407 -1.66 -13.59 -36.63
N PRO A 408 -2.37 -12.97 -37.59
CA PRO A 408 -2.80 -11.58 -37.47
C PRO A 408 -3.80 -11.41 -36.34
N VAL A 409 -3.57 -10.39 -35.52
CA VAL A 409 -4.45 -10.02 -34.41
C VAL A 409 -4.76 -8.52 -34.44
N THR A 410 -6.00 -8.17 -34.14
CA THR A 410 -6.44 -6.79 -33.97
C THR A 410 -6.44 -6.45 -32.49
N VAL A 411 -5.66 -5.43 -32.15
CA VAL A 411 -5.62 -4.77 -30.85
C VAL A 411 -6.64 -3.64 -30.89
N THR A 412 -7.57 -3.61 -29.93
CA THR A 412 -8.60 -2.57 -29.82
C THR A 412 -8.57 -1.96 -28.43
N ALA A 413 -8.45 -0.63 -28.36
CA ALA A 413 -8.67 0.13 -27.14
C ALA A 413 -9.76 1.18 -27.38
N THR A 414 -10.78 1.20 -26.53
CA THR A 414 -11.82 2.23 -26.49
C THR A 414 -11.73 2.96 -25.16
N VAL A 415 -11.58 4.29 -25.23
CA VAL A 415 -11.35 5.15 -24.07
C VAL A 415 -12.42 6.23 -24.02
N SER A 416 -12.84 6.59 -22.81
CA SER A 416 -13.66 7.79 -22.54
C SER A 416 -13.19 8.51 -21.28
N GLY A 417 -13.50 9.79 -21.17
CA GLY A 417 -13.28 10.58 -19.95
C GLY A 417 -11.96 11.34 -19.89
N VAL A 418 -11.18 11.38 -20.98
CA VAL A 418 -9.89 12.11 -21.03
C VAL A 418 -9.88 13.09 -22.22
N PRO A 419 -10.50 14.28 -22.08
CA PRO A 419 -10.54 15.31 -23.12
C PRO A 419 -9.16 15.65 -23.67
N ASN A 420 -9.00 15.59 -24.99
CA ASN A 420 -7.70 15.83 -25.67
C ASN A 420 -6.56 14.91 -25.20
N GLY A 421 -6.90 13.79 -24.55
CA GLY A 421 -5.93 12.83 -24.05
C GLY A 421 -5.19 12.10 -25.17
N VAL A 422 -4.19 11.32 -24.78
CA VAL A 422 -3.34 10.56 -25.70
C VAL A 422 -3.34 9.11 -25.29
N VAL A 423 -3.73 8.24 -26.22
CA VAL A 423 -3.70 6.78 -26.07
C VAL A 423 -2.41 6.26 -26.69
N ARG A 424 -1.61 5.53 -25.91
CA ARG A 424 -0.35 4.93 -26.33
C ARG A 424 -0.46 3.41 -26.26
N PHE A 425 0.11 2.73 -27.24
CA PHE A 425 0.30 1.28 -27.20
C PHE A 425 1.78 0.97 -27.04
N ILE A 426 2.09 0.18 -26.01
CA ILE A 426 3.44 -0.22 -25.64
C ILE A 426 3.56 -1.73 -25.76
N THR A 427 4.69 -2.18 -26.31
CA THR A 427 5.06 -3.59 -26.52
C THR A 427 6.43 -3.85 -25.91
N ASP A 428 6.96 -5.07 -26.07
CA ASP A 428 8.33 -5.40 -25.69
C ASP A 428 9.41 -4.69 -26.54
N GLU A 429 9.01 -4.00 -27.62
CA GLU A 429 9.86 -3.11 -28.41
C GLU A 429 9.69 -1.62 -28.06
N GLY A 430 8.88 -1.30 -27.05
CA GLY A 430 8.53 0.07 -26.66
C GLY A 430 7.22 0.56 -27.30
N GLN A 431 7.06 1.88 -27.38
CA GLN A 431 5.86 2.51 -27.95
C GLN A 431 5.78 2.28 -29.47
N THR A 432 4.67 1.71 -29.93
CA THR A 432 4.44 1.44 -31.37
C THR A 432 3.36 2.33 -31.98
N GLN A 433 2.38 2.78 -31.19
CA GLN A 433 1.28 3.61 -31.65
C GLN A 433 0.97 4.70 -30.65
N GLN A 434 0.55 5.86 -31.15
CA GLN A 434 0.06 6.99 -30.37
C GLN A 434 -1.12 7.64 -31.10
N ILE A 435 -2.23 7.85 -30.39
CA ILE A 435 -3.47 8.39 -30.95
C ILE A 435 -3.98 9.47 -30.01
N SER A 436 -4.28 10.65 -30.56
CA SER A 436 -4.91 11.73 -29.81
C SER A 436 -6.43 11.54 -29.79
N LEU A 437 -7.02 11.68 -28.60
CA LEU A 437 -8.46 11.76 -28.41
C LEU A 437 -8.95 13.16 -28.80
N PRO A 438 -10.16 13.28 -29.34
CA PRO A 438 -10.79 14.58 -29.57
C PRO A 438 -11.12 15.30 -28.25
N ALA A 439 -11.60 16.54 -28.34
CA ALA A 439 -12.04 17.34 -27.19
C ALA A 439 -13.18 16.69 -26.39
N SER A 440 -13.95 15.77 -26.99
CA SER A 440 -14.94 14.97 -26.24
C SER A 440 -14.31 13.96 -25.27
N GLY A 441 -13.01 13.68 -25.42
CA GLY A 441 -12.29 12.72 -24.60
C GLY A 441 -12.68 11.27 -24.83
N GLN A 442 -13.34 10.98 -25.95
CA GLN A 442 -13.79 9.65 -26.33
C GLN A 442 -13.23 9.25 -27.69
N GLY A 443 -12.71 8.03 -27.78
CA GLY A 443 -12.18 7.50 -29.03
C GLY A 443 -11.94 5.99 -28.97
N SER A 444 -11.80 5.41 -30.16
CA SER A 444 -11.38 4.01 -30.30
C SER A 444 -10.20 3.93 -31.25
N ALA A 445 -9.24 3.10 -30.87
CA ALA A 445 -8.04 2.80 -31.63
C ALA A 445 -8.05 1.33 -32.01
N ASN A 446 -7.73 1.03 -33.28
CA ASN A 446 -7.54 -0.32 -33.77
C ASN A 446 -6.15 -0.41 -34.41
N TRP A 447 -5.39 -1.43 -34.03
CA TRP A 447 -4.06 -1.68 -34.53
C TRP A 447 -3.89 -3.16 -34.90
N LEU A 448 -3.38 -3.43 -36.10
CA LEU A 448 -3.11 -4.80 -36.57
C LEU A 448 -1.65 -5.15 -36.28
N THR A 449 -1.42 -6.29 -35.63
CA THR A 449 -0.07 -6.82 -35.36
C THR A 449 -0.07 -8.36 -35.38
N THR A 450 1.05 -8.96 -35.00
CA THR A 450 1.22 -10.41 -34.81
C THR A 450 2.05 -10.66 -33.54
N PRO A 451 1.97 -11.85 -32.92
CA PRO A 451 2.84 -12.18 -31.79
C PRO A 451 4.34 -12.16 -32.11
N GLN A 452 4.72 -12.26 -33.39
CA GLN A 452 6.12 -12.11 -33.80
C GLN A 452 6.65 -10.69 -33.63
N LEU A 453 5.79 -9.68 -33.68
CA LEU A 453 6.16 -8.25 -33.58
C LEU A 453 5.84 -7.63 -32.22
N ALA A 454 5.06 -8.33 -31.39
CA ALA A 454 4.69 -7.88 -30.06
C ALA A 454 4.44 -9.09 -29.17
N ALA A 455 5.29 -9.30 -28.16
CA ALA A 455 5.10 -10.38 -27.18
C ALA A 455 3.98 -10.06 -26.18
N TYR A 456 3.73 -8.77 -25.95
CA TYR A 456 2.58 -8.25 -25.23
C TYR A 456 2.18 -6.89 -25.76
N VAL A 457 0.98 -6.44 -25.39
CA VAL A 457 0.53 -5.07 -25.61
C VAL A 457 -0.08 -4.54 -24.32
N ARG A 458 0.33 -3.34 -23.91
CA ARG A 458 -0.31 -2.55 -22.85
C ARG A 458 -0.67 -1.16 -23.35
N VAL A 459 -1.67 -0.57 -22.71
CA VAL A 459 -2.18 0.77 -23.02
C VAL A 459 -1.87 1.73 -21.88
N GLU A 460 -1.41 2.92 -22.25
CA GLU A 460 -1.40 4.11 -21.40
C GLU A 460 -2.33 5.17 -21.99
N VAL A 461 -3.05 5.87 -21.13
CA VAL A 461 -3.81 7.07 -21.47
C VAL A 461 -3.20 8.22 -20.69
N ARG A 462 -2.74 9.26 -21.39
CA ARG A 462 -2.11 10.45 -20.81
C ARG A 462 -2.97 11.68 -21.04
N HIS A 463 -2.95 12.61 -20.10
CA HIS A 463 -3.40 13.97 -20.34
C HIS A 463 -2.50 14.68 -21.37
N PRO A 464 -2.99 15.73 -22.05
CA PRO A 464 -2.11 16.60 -22.81
C PRO A 464 -1.07 17.27 -21.90
N LEU A 465 0.01 17.75 -22.51
CA LEU A 465 0.96 18.63 -21.84
C LEU A 465 0.28 19.93 -21.40
N ALA A 466 0.93 20.68 -20.50
CA ALA A 466 0.40 21.93 -19.97
C ALA A 466 0.13 23.00 -21.05
N ASP A 467 0.79 22.90 -22.21
CA ASP A 467 0.57 23.76 -23.38
C ASP A 467 -0.60 23.29 -24.28
N GLY A 468 -1.29 22.22 -23.87
CA GLY A 468 -2.39 21.59 -24.60
C GLY A 468 -1.95 20.66 -25.73
N SER A 469 -0.65 20.52 -25.98
CA SER A 469 -0.15 19.60 -27.01
C SER A 469 -0.24 18.15 -26.54
N PRO A 470 -0.38 17.18 -27.47
CA PRO A 470 -0.38 15.75 -27.11
C PRO A 470 0.98 15.24 -26.62
N GLY A 471 2.04 16.05 -26.70
CA GLY A 471 3.40 15.59 -26.47
C GLY A 471 3.84 14.50 -27.45
N SER A 472 4.97 13.86 -27.14
CA SER A 472 5.56 12.79 -27.95
C SER A 472 6.18 11.74 -27.04
N GLY A 473 5.56 10.56 -26.97
CA GLY A 473 6.05 9.48 -26.12
C GLY A 473 7.33 8.81 -26.59
N THR A 474 7.85 9.17 -27.77
CA THR A 474 9.17 8.76 -28.28
C THR A 474 10.14 9.95 -28.40
N GLY A 475 9.74 11.13 -27.96
CA GLY A 475 10.59 12.32 -27.96
C GLY A 475 11.66 12.22 -26.87
N MET A 476 12.87 12.67 -27.18
CA MET A 476 13.92 12.88 -26.18
C MET A 476 14.01 14.36 -25.83
N GLY A 477 14.16 14.67 -24.53
CA GLY A 477 14.26 16.05 -24.07
C GLY A 477 14.61 16.14 -22.59
N ALA A 478 14.90 17.36 -22.13
CA ALA A 478 15.20 17.65 -20.73
C ALA A 478 13.97 17.63 -19.81
N GLN A 479 12.77 17.60 -20.39
CA GLN A 479 11.48 17.55 -19.69
C GLN A 479 10.73 16.27 -20.07
N LEU A 480 9.76 15.86 -19.26
CA LEU A 480 8.83 14.80 -19.64
C LEU A 480 8.06 15.23 -20.90
N GLN A 481 8.05 14.36 -21.89
CA GLN A 481 7.45 14.62 -23.21
C GLN A 481 5.98 14.19 -23.29
N LEU A 482 5.39 13.83 -22.16
CA LEU A 482 4.00 13.40 -22.02
C LEU A 482 3.38 14.07 -20.80
N GLY A 483 2.08 14.28 -20.84
CA GLY A 483 1.33 14.73 -19.68
C GLY A 483 1.16 13.62 -18.62
N PRO A 484 0.59 13.98 -17.47
CA PRO A 484 0.26 13.05 -16.39
C PRO A 484 -0.52 11.82 -16.88
N MET A 485 -0.31 10.69 -16.23
CA MET A 485 -1.12 9.49 -16.47
C MET A 485 -2.58 9.75 -16.10
N ALA A 486 -3.50 9.28 -16.94
CA ALA A 486 -4.93 9.25 -16.70
C ALA A 486 -5.43 7.81 -16.49
N ALA A 487 -4.86 6.85 -17.24
CA ALA A 487 -5.09 5.42 -17.04
C ALA A 487 -3.92 4.56 -17.54
N LEU A 488 -3.68 3.42 -16.87
CA LEU A 488 -2.65 2.44 -17.23
C LEU A 488 -3.23 1.02 -17.15
N SER A 489 -3.05 0.19 -18.19
CA SER A 489 -3.48 -1.21 -18.18
C SER A 489 -2.34 -2.19 -17.90
N ASN A 490 -2.66 -3.29 -17.22
CA ASN A 490 -1.83 -4.49 -17.30
C ASN A 490 -1.84 -5.05 -18.74
N PRO A 491 -0.78 -5.78 -19.15
CA PRO A 491 -0.62 -6.23 -20.53
C PRO A 491 -1.64 -7.31 -20.93
N ILE A 492 -1.84 -7.43 -22.23
CA ILE A 492 -2.37 -8.63 -22.89
C ILE A 492 -1.20 -9.33 -23.55
N PHE A 493 -0.88 -10.56 -23.14
CA PHE A 493 0.22 -11.33 -23.73
C PHE A 493 -0.19 -11.99 -25.04
N LEU A 494 0.71 -12.05 -26.01
CA LEU A 494 0.48 -12.62 -27.33
C LEU A 494 1.36 -13.85 -27.57
N GLY A 495 0.80 -14.83 -28.27
CA GLY A 495 1.53 -16.03 -28.66
C GLY A 495 1.59 -17.11 -27.60
N ARG A 496 2.18 -18.25 -27.98
CA ARG A 496 2.41 -19.39 -27.09
C ARG A 496 3.65 -19.14 -26.23
N ARG A 497 3.63 -19.68 -25.01
CA ARG A 497 4.78 -19.67 -24.11
C ARG A 497 5.79 -20.75 -24.50
#